data_AF-A0A522K9W6-F1
#
_entry.id   AF-A0A522K9W6-F1
#
_cell.length_a   1.000
_cell.length_b   1.000
_cell.length_c   1.000
_cell.angle_alpha   90.00
_cell.angle_beta   90.00
_cell.angle_gamma   90.00
#
_symmetry.space_group_name_H-M   'P 1'
#
loop_
_entity.id
_entity.type
_entity.pdbx_description
1 polymer ?
#
loop_
_entity_poly.entity_id
_entity_poly.type
_entity_poly.pdbx_seq_one_letter_code
_entity_poly.pdbx_strand_id
1 'polypeptide(L)' 'AEWIDDVPFSYAVALRLGKTTATGEAPTTTDWQLQPGRHDDRGTPCAWPHALDFLRALLVHEPSLEHVWKARRWNWQRSR' A
#
# COMPACT_ATOMS: atom_id res chain seq x y z
N ALA A 1 7.78 -19.08 20.28
CA ALA A 1 8.17 -18.00 19.36
C ALA A 1 6.90 -17.49 18.71
N GLU A 2 6.24 -16.52 19.33
CA GLU A 2 5.06 -15.82 18.81
C GLU A 2 5.42 -14.35 18.74
N TRP A 3 5.98 -13.92 17.63
CA TRP A 3 6.44 -12.53 17.43
C TRP A 3 5.72 -11.84 16.27
N ILE A 4 4.84 -12.57 15.59
CA ILE A 4 4.00 -12.11 14.49
C ILE A 4 2.61 -12.72 14.76
N ASP A 5 1.72 -11.93 15.33
CA ASP A 5 0.33 -12.26 15.68
C ASP A 5 -0.68 -11.58 14.76
N ASP A 6 -0.22 -10.72 13.86
CA ASP A 6 -1.04 -9.85 13.01
C ASP A 6 -1.43 -10.49 11.68
N VAL A 7 -0.87 -11.67 11.33
CA VAL A 7 -1.18 -12.37 10.06
C VAL A 7 -1.37 -13.88 10.24
N PRO A 8 -2.41 -14.49 9.62
CA PRO A 8 -2.75 -15.90 9.86
C PRO A 8 -1.89 -16.91 9.08
N PHE A 9 -0.98 -16.45 8.22
CA PHE A 9 -0.11 -17.30 7.39
C PHE A 9 1.17 -16.57 6.96
N SER A 10 2.20 -17.35 6.61
CA SER A 10 3.45 -16.82 6.05
C SER A 10 3.26 -16.35 4.61
N TYR A 11 3.76 -15.16 4.26
CA TYR A 11 3.72 -14.64 2.89
C TYR A 11 4.93 -13.76 2.59
N ALA A 12 5.20 -13.56 1.30
CA ALA A 12 6.17 -12.60 0.80
C ALA A 12 5.62 -11.94 -0.46
N VAL A 13 5.83 -10.63 -0.60
CA VAL A 13 5.47 -9.86 -1.79
C VAL A 13 6.72 -9.15 -2.29
N ALA A 14 7.07 -9.38 -3.56
CA ALA A 14 8.15 -8.67 -4.24
C ALA A 14 7.56 -7.73 -5.28
N LEU A 15 7.85 -6.44 -5.16
CA LEU A 15 7.44 -5.41 -6.11
C LEU A 15 8.66 -4.85 -6.84
N ARG A 16 8.60 -4.79 -8.17
CA ARG A 16 9.63 -4.13 -8.97
C ARG A 16 9.33 -2.64 -9.04
N LEU A 17 10.15 -1.81 -8.41
CA LEU A 17 10.03 -0.36 -8.48
C LEU A 17 10.71 0.17 -9.75
N GLY A 18 9.94 0.89 -10.58
CA GLY A 18 10.44 1.63 -11.73
C GLY A 18 10.54 3.12 -11.42
N LYS A 19 11.26 3.87 -12.26
CA LYS A 19 11.15 5.33 -12.23
C LYS A 19 9.79 5.72 -12.79
N THR A 20 9.13 6.67 -12.13
CA THR A 20 7.96 7.36 -12.67
C THR A 20 8.41 8.18 -13.89
N THR A 21 7.82 7.90 -15.05
CA THR A 21 8.06 8.63 -16.29
C THR A 21 7.09 9.79 -16.37
N ALA A 22 7.44 10.92 -15.74
CA ALA A 22 6.68 12.16 -15.84
C ALA A 22 6.74 12.82 -17.25
N THR A 23 7.41 12.21 -18.23
CA THR A 23 7.63 12.79 -19.56
C THR A 23 7.32 11.81 -20.69
N GLY A 24 6.13 11.97 -21.28
CA GLY A 24 5.88 11.74 -22.71
C GLY A 24 5.82 10.30 -23.23
N GLU A 25 6.20 9.28 -22.48
CA GLU A 25 5.97 7.88 -22.87
C GLU A 25 4.63 7.38 -22.34
N ALA A 26 3.90 6.65 -23.19
CA ALA A 26 2.59 6.09 -22.84
C ALA A 26 2.72 5.25 -21.54
N PRO A 27 1.98 5.59 -20.47
CA PRO A 27 2.15 4.92 -19.19
C PRO A 27 1.64 3.49 -19.30
N THR A 28 2.55 2.54 -19.42
CA THR A 28 2.24 1.11 -19.23
C THR A 28 2.15 0.75 -17.75
N THR A 29 2.59 1.66 -16.86
CA THR A 29 2.65 1.44 -15.42
C THR A 29 1.90 2.56 -14.70
N THR A 30 1.01 2.19 -13.78
CA THR A 30 0.35 3.17 -12.92
C THR A 30 1.32 3.65 -11.84
N ASP A 31 1.59 4.95 -11.85
CA ASP A 31 2.39 5.58 -10.81
C ASP A 31 1.59 5.71 -9.50
N TRP A 32 2.27 5.49 -8.38
CA TRP A 32 1.69 5.61 -7.04
C TRP A 32 2.42 6.68 -6.25
N GLN A 33 1.66 7.50 -5.55
CA GLN A 33 2.16 8.52 -4.64
C GLN A 33 1.80 8.15 -3.21
N LEU A 34 2.76 8.30 -2.30
CA LEU A 34 2.61 8.05 -0.87
C LEU A 34 2.56 9.36 -0.10
N GLN A 35 1.47 9.61 0.60
CA GLN A 35 1.30 10.76 1.48
C GLN A 35 1.21 10.28 2.94
N PRO A 36 2.20 10.60 3.78
CA PRO A 36 2.15 10.26 5.20
C PRO A 36 1.14 11.16 5.91
N GLY A 37 0.35 10.56 6.80
CA GLY A 37 -0.55 11.26 7.71
C GLY A 37 -0.34 10.81 9.16
N ARG A 38 -0.91 11.57 10.09
CA ARG A 38 -1.03 11.15 11.48
C ARG A 38 -2.27 10.26 11.62
N HIS A 39 -2.15 9.25 12.47
CA HIS A 39 -3.24 8.40 12.90
C HIS A 39 -3.29 8.43 14.43
N ASP A 40 -4.47 8.66 15.01
CA ASP A 40 -4.63 8.50 16.45
C ASP A 40 -4.80 7.01 16.70
N ASP A 41 -4.03 6.41 17.63
CA ASP A 41 -3.87 4.97 17.90
C ASP A 41 -5.16 4.17 18.21
N ARG A 42 -6.34 4.72 17.94
CA ARG A 42 -7.68 4.13 18.09
C ARG A 42 -8.28 3.55 16.81
N GLY A 43 -7.58 3.59 15.68
CA GLY A 43 -8.10 3.02 14.43
C GLY A 43 -8.14 1.51 14.42
N THR A 44 -9.06 0.98 13.60
CA THR A 44 -9.22 -0.45 13.36
C THR A 44 -8.02 -0.96 12.56
N PRO A 45 -7.41 -2.11 12.93
CA PRO A 45 -6.40 -2.76 12.11
C PRO A 45 -6.90 -2.97 10.68
N CYS A 46 -5.99 -2.87 9.70
CA CYS A 46 -6.34 -3.13 8.31
C CYS A 46 -6.78 -4.60 8.17
N ALA A 47 -7.86 -4.86 7.42
CA ALA A 47 -8.42 -6.22 7.28
C ALA A 47 -7.47 -7.19 6.55
N TRP A 48 -6.47 -6.65 5.86
CA TRP A 48 -5.47 -7.40 5.11
C TRP A 48 -4.07 -6.92 5.49
N PRO A 49 -3.05 -7.79 5.42
CA PRO A 49 -1.67 -7.37 5.54
C PRO A 49 -1.34 -6.32 4.46
N HIS A 50 -0.65 -5.24 4.83
CA HIS A 50 -0.47 -4.07 3.96
C HIS A 50 0.04 -4.40 2.54
N ALA A 51 1.01 -5.30 2.43
CA ALA A 51 1.56 -5.68 1.12
C ALA A 51 0.55 -6.45 0.24
N LEU A 52 -0.28 -7.32 0.85
CA LEU A 52 -1.34 -8.04 0.13
C LEU A 52 -2.48 -7.11 -0.26
N ASP A 53 -2.84 -6.17 0.60
CA ASP A 53 -3.84 -5.15 0.27
C ASP A 53 -3.37 -4.23 -0.87
N PHE A 54 -2.09 -3.87 -0.89
CA PHE A 54 -1.50 -3.14 -2.01
C PHE A 54 -1.57 -3.95 -3.31
N LEU A 55 -1.22 -5.24 -3.27
CA LEU A 55 -1.33 -6.13 -4.43
C LEU A 55 -2.77 -6.26 -4.93
N ARG A 56 -3.74 -6.39 -4.01
CA ARG A 56 -5.17 -6.38 -4.33
C ARG A 56 -5.54 -5.09 -5.07
N ALA A 57 -5.17 -3.93 -4.52
CA ALA A 57 -5.43 -2.62 -5.12
C ALA A 57 -4.79 -2.46 -6.51
N LEU A 58 -3.62 -3.07 -6.75
CA LEU A 58 -3.02 -3.14 -8.08
C LEU A 58 -3.89 -3.92 -9.07
N LEU A 59 -4.33 -5.13 -8.67
CA LEU A 59 -5.10 -6.06 -9.51
C LEU A 59 -6.51 -5.58 -9.83
N VAL A 60 -7.20 -4.96 -8.87
CA VAL A 60 -8.58 -4.47 -9.05
C VAL A 60 -8.66 -3.00 -9.49
N HIS A 61 -7.52 -2.39 -9.83
CA HIS A 61 -7.44 -1.01 -10.30
C HIS A 61 -8.00 0.05 -9.31
N GLU A 62 -7.91 -0.20 -8.01
CA GLU A 62 -8.36 0.76 -6.98
C GLU A 62 -7.55 2.06 -7.06
N PRO A 63 -8.20 3.25 -7.01
CA PRO A 63 -7.54 4.54 -7.20
C PRO A 63 -6.74 5.00 -5.97
N SER A 64 -7.05 4.47 -4.78
CA SER A 64 -6.40 4.83 -3.53
C SER A 64 -6.51 3.72 -2.49
N LEU A 65 -5.58 3.71 -1.53
CA LEU A 65 -5.65 2.86 -0.34
C LEU A 65 -5.10 3.59 0.89
N GLU A 66 -5.58 3.22 2.07
CA GLU A 66 -5.12 3.75 3.35
C GLU A 66 -4.56 2.61 4.20
N HIS A 67 -3.29 2.73 4.58
CA HIS A 67 -2.66 1.82 5.54
C HIS A 67 -2.37 2.53 6.83
N VAL A 68 -2.81 1.93 7.93
CA VAL A 68 -2.59 2.44 9.28
C VAL A 68 -1.65 1.49 10.01
N TRP A 69 -0.60 2.05 10.60
CA TRP A 69 0.32 1.33 11.47
C TRP A 69 0.69 2.22 12.65
N LYS A 70 0.29 1.82 13.87
CA LYS A 70 0.46 2.63 15.10
C LYS A 70 -0.07 4.06 14.90
N ALA A 71 0.73 5.06 15.26
CA ALA A 71 0.39 6.47 15.14
C ALA A 71 0.55 7.04 13.72
N ARG A 72 0.81 6.20 12.71
CA ARG A 72 1.10 6.63 11.34
C ARG A 72 0.07 6.10 10.36
N ARG A 73 -0.35 7.00 9.48
CA ARG A 73 -1.18 6.71 8.31
C ARG A 73 -0.36 6.87 7.04
N TRP A 74 -0.61 5.99 6.09
CA TRP A 74 0.00 5.96 4.78
C TRP A 74 -1.11 5.97 3.73
N ASN A 75 -1.33 7.12 3.10
CA ASN A 75 -2.30 7.24 2.03
C ASN A 75 -1.58 7.01 0.70
N TRP A 76 -1.97 5.98 -0.05
CA TRP A 76 -1.49 5.80 -1.40
C TRP A 76 -2.56 6.21 -2.40
N GLN A 77 -2.15 6.93 -3.43
CA GLN A 77 -3.03 7.38 -4.49
C GLN A 77 -2.35 7.13 -5.83
N ARG A 78 -3.13 6.67 -6.82
CA ARG A 78 -2.67 6.58 -8.20
C ARG A 78 -2.52 7.99 -8.75
N SER A 79 -1.34 8.32 -9.27
CA SER A 79 -1.21 9.51 -10.11
C SER A 79 -1.68 9.20 -11.53
N ARG A 80 -2.41 10.15 -12.10
CA ARG A 80 -2.83 10.12 -13.50
C ARG A 80 -1.69 10.52 -14.41
#